data_AF-A0ABD2QN81-F1
#
_entry.id   AF-A0ABD2QN81-F1
#
_cell.length_a   1.000
_cell.length_b   1.000
_cell.length_c   1.000
_cell.angle_alpha   90.00
_cell.angle_beta   90.00
_cell.angle_gamma   90.00
#
_symmetry.space_group_name_H-M   'P 1'
#
loop_
_entity.id
_entity.type
_entity.pdbx_description
1 polymer ?
#
loop_
_entity_poly.entity_id
_entity_poly.type
_entity_poly.pdbx_seq_one_letter_code
_entity_poly.pdbx_strand_id
1 'polypeptide(L)'
;MLTVCNHRHAQIFINPVTDEIAPGYSSIMHRPMDLGMAKRRIEAVLAPLAGTNVAAQSSPNALNSPNAVIVEAATMFIQDLLLMFSNARMYNASSHEVYRMSEIMYRDVINELKPVWSVLAEDIPNLPQLPSATPETAWDLLDQQPSMLASGLSPPVLSGTATPTVNAGQSLVNVSTPPTTYSGSRASSQMKVIQSNNLKLPPTDPLVAERTGKVRDVCGEAVWCLSSCKVGHGIDQLLDNRLDLFWQSDGPQPHLVTMLFNRRTWLSDLYLYFDYQLDESYTPSRLSVRCGDEPRDLFDVVEVMFREPVGWHRIPLEWMDQQPVKTFVLQIAMFSNHQNGRDTHIRGIRVHSPVENRGFKDYEWPLLKAKPESSDPLSKDDFFQDKEPSVMSFDVR
;
A
#
# COMPACT_ATOMS: atom_id res chain seq x y z
N MET A 1 6.11 25.31 -9.11
CA MET A 1 7.40 25.44 -8.40
C MET A 1 7.78 26.88 -8.05
N LEU A 2 7.86 27.80 -9.03
CA LEU A 2 8.29 29.19 -8.79
C LEU A 2 7.49 29.90 -7.67
N THR A 3 6.16 29.77 -7.71
CA THR A 3 5.23 30.25 -6.66
C THR A 3 5.64 29.80 -5.26
N VAL A 4 5.94 28.50 -5.12
CA VAL A 4 6.27 27.88 -3.82
C VAL A 4 7.62 28.37 -3.31
N CYS A 5 8.63 28.43 -4.18
CA CYS A 5 9.98 28.87 -3.80
C CYS A 5 10.05 30.35 -3.42
N ASN A 6 9.17 31.19 -3.99
CA ASN A 6 9.14 32.64 -3.72
C ASN A 6 8.27 33.02 -2.51
N HIS A 7 7.59 32.05 -1.90
CA HIS A 7 6.74 32.32 -0.75
C HIS A 7 7.57 32.79 0.47
N ARG A 8 7.03 33.73 1.26
CA ARG A 8 7.71 34.34 2.43
C ARG A 8 8.20 33.35 3.49
N HIS A 9 7.60 32.17 3.56
CA HIS A 9 7.95 31.11 4.51
C HIS A 9 8.74 29.96 3.86
N ALA A 10 9.10 30.05 2.58
CA ALA A 10 9.78 28.97 1.87
C ALA A 10 11.09 28.54 2.54
N GLN A 11 11.82 29.49 3.16
CA GLN A 11 13.16 29.28 3.70
C GLN A 11 13.28 28.07 4.65
N ILE A 12 12.30 27.84 5.52
CA ILE A 12 12.33 26.73 6.49
C ILE A 12 12.10 25.36 5.84
N PHE A 13 11.63 25.35 4.59
CA PHE A 13 11.34 24.15 3.81
C PHE A 13 12.36 23.89 2.71
N ILE A 14 13.39 24.75 2.54
CA ILE A 14 14.34 24.61 1.43
C ILE A 14 15.22 23.37 1.58
N ASN A 15 15.65 23.09 2.81
CA ASN A 15 16.63 22.05 3.11
C ASN A 15 15.98 20.91 3.92
N PRO A 16 16.56 19.70 3.85
CA PRO A 16 16.14 18.58 4.69
C PRO A 16 16.16 18.95 6.18
N VAL A 17 15.14 18.51 6.91
CA VAL A 17 15.10 18.63 8.37
C VAL A 17 15.95 17.53 8.99
N THR A 18 16.95 17.92 9.78
CA THR A 18 17.85 16.99 10.49
C THR A 18 17.46 16.88 11.97
N ASP A 19 17.91 15.83 12.64
CA ASP A 19 17.68 15.65 14.08
C ASP A 19 18.36 16.72 14.94
N GLU A 20 19.36 17.44 14.41
CA GLU A 20 19.97 18.59 15.08
C GLU A 20 19.00 19.79 15.13
N ILE A 21 18.20 19.96 14.07
CA ILE A 21 17.22 21.04 13.94
C ILE A 21 15.91 20.68 14.65
N ALA A 22 15.53 19.40 14.59
CA ALA A 22 14.31 18.86 15.15
C ALA A 22 14.59 17.51 15.84
N PRO A 23 14.86 17.49 17.16
CA PRO A 23 15.26 16.28 17.87
C PRO A 23 14.26 15.13 17.79
N GLY A 24 14.69 13.99 17.22
CA GLY A 24 13.85 12.82 17.04
C GLY A 24 12.93 12.90 15.83
N TYR A 25 13.09 13.91 14.98
CA TYR A 25 12.33 14.06 13.73
C TYR A 25 12.49 12.84 12.83
N SER A 26 13.69 12.29 12.65
CA SER A 26 13.93 11.09 11.84
C SER A 26 13.19 9.84 12.36
N SER A 27 12.93 9.79 13.67
CA SER A 27 12.21 8.69 14.32
C SER A 27 10.69 8.85 14.28
N ILE A 28 10.20 10.07 14.03
CA ILE A 28 8.77 10.41 13.98
C ILE A 28 8.29 10.54 12.53
N MET A 29 9.14 11.07 11.64
CA MET A 29 8.84 11.39 10.24
C MET A 29 9.60 10.49 9.29
N HIS A 30 8.92 9.46 8.78
CA HIS A 30 9.53 8.47 7.88
C HIS A 30 9.77 8.97 6.46
N ARG A 31 9.00 9.95 6.00
CA ARG A 31 9.12 10.52 4.65
C ARG A 31 9.38 12.01 4.69
N PRO A 32 10.62 12.43 4.98
CA PRO A 32 10.97 13.84 4.90
C PRO A 32 10.78 14.34 3.46
N MET A 33 10.24 15.54 3.34
CA MET A 33 10.11 16.24 2.07
C MET A 33 10.49 17.69 2.28
N ASP A 34 11.32 18.20 1.38
CA ASP A 34 11.78 19.57 1.32
C ASP A 34 11.65 20.08 -0.12
N LEU A 35 11.66 21.42 -0.28
CA LEU A 35 11.52 22.06 -1.59
C LEU A 35 12.67 21.70 -2.53
N GLY A 36 13.88 21.48 -2.01
CA GLY A 36 15.02 21.02 -2.80
C GLY A 36 14.80 19.64 -3.40
N MET A 37 14.20 18.73 -2.63
CA MET A 37 13.79 17.40 -3.09
C MET A 37 12.63 17.47 -4.08
N ALA A 38 11.56 18.20 -3.76
CA ALA A 38 10.39 18.37 -4.62
C ALA A 38 10.78 18.97 -5.99
N LYS A 39 11.68 19.96 -6.01
CA LYS A 39 12.22 20.58 -7.23
C LYS A 39 12.94 19.57 -8.12
N ARG A 40 13.88 18.81 -7.55
CA ARG A 40 14.65 17.81 -8.31
C ARG A 40 13.76 16.73 -8.90
N ARG A 41 12.73 16.30 -8.14
CA ARG A 41 11.78 15.28 -8.59
C ARG A 41 10.93 15.78 -9.76
N ILE A 42 10.33 16.97 -9.66
CA ILE A 42 9.50 17.51 -10.76
C ILE A 42 10.34 17.77 -12.02
N GLU A 43 11.57 18.27 -11.88
CA GLU A 43 12.50 18.44 -13.00
C GLU A 43 12.86 17.10 -13.66
N ALA A 44 13.07 16.04 -12.87
CA ALA A 44 13.35 14.70 -13.40
C ALA A 44 12.16 14.11 -14.19
N VAL A 45 10.93 14.30 -13.72
CA VAL A 45 9.73 13.81 -14.44
C VAL A 45 9.48 14.62 -15.71
N LEU A 46 9.76 15.94 -15.70
CA LEU A 46 9.57 16.80 -16.88
C LEU A 46 10.74 16.74 -17.87
N ALA A 47 11.89 16.17 -17.49
CA ALA A 47 13.09 16.09 -18.33
C ALA A 47 12.85 15.53 -19.75
N PRO A 48 12.00 14.50 -19.96
CA PRO A 48 11.68 14.00 -21.31
C PRO A 48 11.04 15.04 -22.23
N LEU A 49 10.34 16.05 -21.69
CA LEU A 49 9.69 17.12 -22.46
C LEU A 49 10.63 18.28 -22.79
N ALA A 50 11.73 18.43 -22.06
CA ALA A 50 12.67 19.52 -22.21
C ALA A 50 13.71 19.30 -23.34
N GLY A 51 13.70 18.15 -24.01
CA GLY A 51 14.57 17.87 -25.16
C GLY A 51 16.07 17.72 -24.81
N THR A 52 16.43 17.62 -23.54
CA THR A 52 17.82 17.46 -23.09
C THR A 52 18.17 15.97 -22.98
N ASN A 53 18.83 15.42 -24.01
CA ASN A 53 19.35 14.06 -24.04
C ASN A 53 20.31 13.76 -22.88
N VAL A 54 20.02 12.75 -22.05
CA VAL A 54 21.03 11.87 -21.46
C VAL A 54 20.47 10.45 -21.34
N ALA A 55 21.10 9.53 -22.07
CA ALA A 55 21.02 8.07 -21.95
C ALA A 55 19.63 7.42 -21.95
N ALA A 56 19.31 6.81 -23.09
CA ALA A 56 18.39 5.69 -23.18
C ALA A 56 18.79 4.58 -22.18
N GLN A 57 18.20 4.60 -21.00
CA GLN A 57 17.88 3.40 -20.26
C GLN A 57 16.39 3.16 -20.50
N SER A 58 16.12 2.09 -21.25
CA SER A 58 14.80 1.54 -21.50
C SER A 58 14.08 1.26 -20.18
N SER A 59 13.36 2.27 -19.67
CA SER A 59 12.37 2.07 -18.63
C SER A 59 11.10 1.53 -19.30
N PRO A 60 10.56 0.38 -18.87
CA PRO A 60 9.41 -0.26 -19.50
C PRO A 60 8.10 0.53 -19.35
N ASN A 61 8.12 1.69 -18.66
CA ASN A 61 6.97 2.54 -18.36
C ASN A 61 7.04 3.94 -19.02
N ALA A 62 7.80 4.12 -20.11
CA ALA A 62 7.85 5.42 -20.78
C ALA A 62 6.42 5.86 -21.19
N LEU A 63 5.95 6.94 -20.56
CA LEU A 63 4.58 7.42 -20.69
C LEU A 63 4.41 8.03 -22.09
N ASN A 64 3.63 7.37 -22.95
CA ASN A 64 3.64 7.60 -24.41
C ASN A 64 3.04 8.94 -24.89
N SER A 65 2.65 9.86 -24.00
CA SER A 65 2.03 11.16 -24.36
C SER A 65 2.56 12.30 -23.49
N PRO A 66 2.88 13.48 -24.08
CA PRO A 66 3.28 14.67 -23.32
C PRO A 66 2.29 15.06 -22.21
N ASN A 67 0.99 14.93 -22.48
CA ASN A 67 -0.05 15.21 -21.48
C ASN A 67 0.04 14.26 -20.30
N ALA A 68 0.34 12.99 -20.54
CA ALA A 68 0.46 12.02 -19.48
C ALA A 68 1.68 12.33 -18.59
N VAL A 69 2.81 12.78 -19.16
CA VAL A 69 3.99 13.22 -18.39
C VAL A 69 3.66 14.44 -17.52
N ILE A 70 2.87 15.38 -18.06
CA ILE A 70 2.42 16.56 -17.30
C ILE A 70 1.49 16.15 -16.15
N VAL A 71 0.56 15.22 -16.39
CA VAL A 71 -0.36 14.68 -15.37
C VAL A 71 0.43 13.99 -14.24
N GLU A 72 1.43 13.18 -14.58
CA GLU A 72 2.30 12.53 -13.60
C GLU A 72 3.11 13.56 -12.80
N ALA A 73 3.73 14.54 -13.47
CA ALA A 73 4.47 15.61 -12.82
C ALA A 73 3.59 16.44 -11.87
N ALA A 74 2.38 16.78 -12.31
CA ALA A 74 1.38 17.51 -11.53
C ALA A 74 0.95 16.71 -10.28
N THR A 75 0.67 15.41 -10.46
CA THR A 75 0.26 14.51 -9.37
C THR A 75 1.34 14.39 -8.32
N MET A 76 2.57 14.13 -8.74
CA MET A 76 3.71 14.03 -7.84
C MET A 76 4.00 15.37 -7.14
N PHE A 77 3.92 16.49 -7.85
CA PHE A 77 4.16 17.81 -7.26
C PHE A 77 3.15 18.13 -6.15
N ILE A 78 1.86 17.86 -6.37
CA ILE A 78 0.83 18.04 -5.34
C ILE A 78 1.13 17.15 -4.12
N GLN A 79 1.50 15.89 -4.34
CA GLN A 79 1.83 14.95 -3.26
C GLN A 79 3.04 15.39 -2.44
N ASP A 80 4.10 15.86 -3.10
CA ASP A 80 5.32 16.32 -2.43
C ASP A 80 5.05 17.59 -1.60
N LEU A 81 4.25 18.52 -2.11
CA LEU A 81 3.83 19.69 -1.34
C LEU A 81 3.01 19.30 -0.11
N LEU A 82 2.02 18.44 -0.28
CA LEU A 82 1.15 18.00 0.81
C LEU A 82 1.98 17.27 1.87
N LEU A 83 2.88 16.37 1.47
CA LEU A 83 3.75 15.66 2.39
C LEU A 83 4.66 16.61 3.20
N MET A 84 5.27 17.59 2.53
CA MET A 84 6.12 18.60 3.19
C MET A 84 5.37 19.37 4.28
N PHE A 85 4.17 19.87 3.98
CA PHE A 85 3.35 20.59 4.95
C PHE A 85 2.77 19.66 6.03
N SER A 86 2.46 18.40 5.70
CA SER A 86 1.99 17.39 6.66
C SER A 86 3.04 17.13 7.72
N ASN A 87 4.27 16.87 7.30
CA ASN A 87 5.37 16.59 8.22
C ASN A 87 5.60 17.76 9.17
N ALA A 88 5.59 18.98 8.65
CA ALA A 88 5.73 20.17 9.51
C ALA A 88 4.59 20.26 10.54
N ARG A 89 3.36 19.96 10.16
CA ARG A 89 2.20 20.06 11.08
C ARG A 89 2.06 18.88 12.05
N MET A 90 2.53 17.69 11.67
CA MET A 90 2.45 16.50 12.50
C MET A 90 3.58 16.47 13.53
N TYR A 91 4.79 16.94 13.19
CA TYR A 91 5.89 17.01 14.15
C TYR A 91 5.72 18.15 15.14
N ASN A 92 5.24 19.30 14.67
CA ASN A 92 5.13 20.50 15.49
C ASN A 92 3.74 20.62 16.12
N ALA A 93 3.68 20.96 17.41
CA ALA A 93 2.41 21.30 18.06
C ALA A 93 1.73 22.49 17.37
N SER A 94 0.40 22.58 17.44
CA SER A 94 -0.37 23.67 16.82
C SER A 94 -0.03 25.07 17.35
N SER A 95 0.55 25.16 18.55
CA SER A 95 1.08 26.39 19.15
C SER A 95 2.47 26.78 18.64
N HIS A 96 3.15 25.93 17.88
CA HIS A 96 4.50 26.17 17.39
C HIS A 96 4.49 27.00 16.10
N GLU A 97 5.47 27.89 15.93
CA GLU A 97 5.51 28.81 14.80
C GLU A 97 5.60 28.10 13.44
N VAL A 98 6.37 27.02 13.36
CA VAL A 98 6.52 26.20 12.13
C VAL A 98 5.19 25.57 11.71
N TYR A 99 4.34 25.15 12.66
CA TYR A 99 3.00 24.65 12.35
C TYR A 99 2.18 25.73 11.64
N ARG A 100 2.16 26.95 12.21
CA ARG A 100 1.41 28.09 11.65
C ARG A 100 1.98 28.56 10.31
N MET A 101 3.30 28.61 10.17
CA MET A 101 3.97 28.94 8.90
C MET A 101 3.62 27.94 7.80
N SER A 102 3.58 26.64 8.13
CA SER A 102 3.17 25.59 7.21
C SER A 102 1.73 25.76 6.73
N GLU A 103 0.81 26.07 7.64
CA GLU A 103 -0.61 26.28 7.31
C GLU A 103 -0.81 27.52 6.42
N ILE A 104 -0.17 28.64 6.75
CA ILE A 104 -0.21 29.87 5.97
C ILE A 104 0.37 29.62 4.57
N MET A 105 1.54 29.01 4.49
CA MET A 105 2.20 28.73 3.21
C MET A 105 1.39 27.79 2.33
N TYR A 106 0.83 26.73 2.91
CA TYR A 106 -0.05 25.83 2.19
C TYR A 106 -1.24 26.59 1.57
N ARG A 107 -1.98 27.34 2.39
CA ARG A 107 -3.16 28.09 1.94
C ARG A 107 -2.81 29.11 0.85
N ASP A 108 -1.74 29.88 1.05
CA ASP A 108 -1.31 30.93 0.14
C ASP A 108 -0.87 30.32 -1.21
N VAL A 109 -0.07 29.24 -1.19
CA VAL A 109 0.36 28.51 -2.40
C VAL A 109 -0.81 27.93 -3.18
N ILE A 110 -1.75 27.26 -2.51
CA ILE A 110 -2.91 26.66 -3.19
C ILE A 110 -3.79 27.74 -3.83
N ASN A 111 -4.03 28.85 -3.13
CA ASN A 111 -4.82 29.96 -3.69
C ASN A 111 -4.13 30.61 -4.89
N GLU A 112 -2.81 30.74 -4.87
CA GLU A 112 -2.04 31.30 -6.00
C GLU A 112 -1.97 30.34 -7.20
N LEU A 113 -1.93 29.03 -6.97
CA LEU A 113 -1.92 28.04 -8.06
C LEU A 113 -3.30 27.88 -8.73
N LYS A 114 -4.39 28.09 -7.98
CA LYS A 114 -5.76 27.79 -8.43
C LYS A 114 -6.16 28.40 -9.78
N PRO A 115 -5.88 29.68 -10.10
CA PRO A 115 -6.26 30.26 -11.40
C PRO A 115 -5.54 29.59 -12.57
N VAL A 116 -4.24 29.38 -12.45
CA VAL A 116 -3.43 28.72 -13.49
C VAL A 116 -3.83 27.25 -13.64
N TRP A 117 -4.10 26.58 -12.52
CA TRP A 117 -4.51 25.19 -12.51
C TRP A 117 -5.86 24.96 -13.19
N SER A 118 -6.81 25.89 -12.99
CA SER A 118 -8.11 25.83 -13.65
C SER A 118 -7.99 25.89 -15.16
N VAL A 119 -7.14 26.77 -15.68
CA VAL A 119 -6.88 26.87 -17.13
C VAL A 119 -6.23 25.59 -17.66
N LEU A 120 -5.22 25.06 -16.96
CA LEU A 120 -4.56 23.81 -17.37
C LEU A 120 -5.52 22.61 -17.37
N ALA A 121 -6.47 22.57 -16.44
CA ALA A 121 -7.44 21.49 -16.35
C ALA A 121 -8.45 21.47 -17.51
N GLU A 122 -8.67 22.60 -18.20
CA GLU A 122 -9.48 22.66 -19.42
C GLU A 122 -8.77 22.02 -20.61
N ASP A 123 -7.45 22.19 -20.72
CA ASP A 123 -6.64 21.75 -21.86
C ASP A 123 -6.01 20.37 -21.68
N ILE A 124 -5.80 19.91 -20.44
CA ILE A 124 -5.09 18.67 -20.11
C ILE A 124 -6.06 17.66 -19.49
N PRO A 125 -6.48 16.62 -20.23
CA PRO A 125 -7.34 15.57 -19.71
C PRO A 125 -6.69 14.86 -18.52
N ASN A 126 -7.47 14.57 -17.48
CA ASN A 126 -7.05 13.88 -16.26
C ASN A 126 -6.01 14.63 -15.42
N LEU A 127 -5.86 15.95 -15.57
CA LEU A 127 -5.05 16.74 -14.64
C LEU A 127 -5.61 16.59 -13.20
N PRO A 128 -4.79 16.27 -12.19
CA PRO A 128 -5.28 16.06 -10.84
C PRO A 128 -5.87 17.36 -10.29
N GLN A 129 -6.93 17.24 -9.48
CA GLN A 129 -7.54 18.42 -8.87
C GLN A 129 -6.60 19.01 -7.81
N LEU A 130 -6.56 20.34 -7.73
CA LEU A 130 -5.82 21.03 -6.70
C LEU A 130 -6.54 20.88 -5.35
N PRO A 131 -5.83 20.59 -4.25
CA PRO A 131 -6.45 20.45 -2.94
C PRO A 131 -7.11 21.75 -2.47
N SER A 132 -8.11 21.61 -1.61
CA SER A 132 -8.76 22.79 -1.03
C SER A 132 -7.77 23.60 -0.19
N ALA A 133 -7.94 24.92 -0.21
CA ALA A 133 -7.16 25.84 0.61
C ALA A 133 -7.50 25.71 2.11
N THR A 134 -8.60 25.03 2.47
CA THR A 134 -8.89 24.64 3.85
C THR A 134 -8.26 23.27 4.14
N PRO A 135 -7.45 23.16 5.21
CA PRO A 135 -6.68 21.96 5.47
C PRO A 135 -7.54 20.72 5.77
N GLU A 136 -8.84 20.85 6.05
CA GLU A 136 -9.73 19.72 6.34
C GLU A 136 -10.09 18.89 5.10
N THR A 137 -10.06 19.48 3.89
CA THR A 137 -10.51 18.84 2.64
C THR A 137 -9.36 18.52 1.67
N ALA A 138 -8.16 19.01 1.97
CA ALA A 138 -6.94 18.67 1.24
C ALA A 138 -6.53 17.20 1.42
N TRP A 139 -6.86 16.64 2.58
CA TRP A 139 -6.54 15.26 2.96
C TRP A 139 -7.32 14.24 2.13
N ASP A 140 -8.57 14.54 1.78
CA ASP A 140 -9.41 13.70 0.92
C ASP A 140 -8.85 13.56 -0.51
N LEU A 141 -8.08 14.54 -1.00
CA LEU A 141 -7.53 14.54 -2.37
C LEU A 141 -6.22 13.74 -2.52
N LEU A 142 -5.51 13.47 -1.43
CA LEU A 142 -4.43 12.47 -1.45
C LEU A 142 -5.01 11.04 -1.51
N ASP A 143 -6.24 10.85 -1.02
CA ASP A 143 -6.99 9.58 -0.94
C ASP A 143 -7.90 9.31 -2.14
N GLN A 144 -8.26 10.33 -2.94
CA GLN A 144 -9.17 10.19 -4.08
C GLN A 144 -8.48 10.34 -5.45
N GLN A 145 -7.73 9.34 -5.95
CA GLN A 145 -7.74 9.03 -7.40
C GLN A 145 -7.26 7.59 -7.75
N PRO A 146 -7.81 6.99 -8.84
CA PRO A 146 -7.65 5.60 -9.24
C PRO A 146 -6.37 5.29 -10.03
N SER A 147 -5.99 4.01 -10.02
CA SER A 147 -4.93 3.40 -10.82
C SER A 147 -5.08 3.62 -12.32
N MET A 148 -4.23 4.45 -12.93
CA MET A 148 -4.06 4.57 -14.39
C MET A 148 -2.93 3.66 -14.93
N LEU A 149 -2.78 2.44 -14.40
CA LEU A 149 -1.86 1.42 -14.94
C LEU A 149 -2.52 0.05 -15.22
N ALA A 150 -3.84 0.01 -15.32
CA ALA A 150 -4.58 -1.20 -15.69
C ALA A 150 -5.27 -1.05 -17.06
N SER A 151 -4.49 -0.89 -18.13
CA SER A 151 -4.95 -1.27 -19.47
C SER A 151 -3.90 -2.20 -20.06
N GLY A 152 -4.32 -3.46 -20.21
CA GLY A 152 -3.43 -4.60 -20.36
C GLY A 152 -2.66 -4.66 -21.66
N LEU A 153 -1.52 -5.33 -21.59
CA LEU A 153 -0.94 -6.06 -22.70
C LEU A 153 -0.31 -7.35 -22.15
N SER A 154 -0.96 -8.46 -22.45
CA SER A 154 -0.34 -9.79 -22.45
C SER A 154 0.92 -9.77 -23.34
N PRO A 155 1.96 -10.57 -23.04
CA PRO A 155 3.13 -10.65 -23.91
C PRO A 155 2.74 -11.17 -25.31
N PRO A 156 3.33 -10.61 -26.39
CA PRO A 156 3.01 -11.02 -27.75
C PRO A 156 3.56 -12.42 -28.05
N VAL A 157 2.67 -13.30 -28.50
CA VAL A 157 3.02 -14.54 -29.19
C VAL A 157 3.55 -14.17 -30.58
N LEU A 158 4.77 -14.62 -30.89
CA LEU A 158 5.36 -14.56 -32.22
C LEU A 158 4.53 -15.41 -33.20
N SER A 159 3.91 -14.77 -34.20
CA SER A 159 3.39 -15.44 -35.39
C SER A 159 4.38 -15.28 -36.55
N GLY A 160 5.20 -16.30 -36.78
CA GLY A 160 5.92 -16.51 -38.03
C GLY A 160 5.16 -17.52 -38.90
N THR A 161 4.80 -17.13 -40.11
CA THR A 161 4.20 -17.99 -41.14
C THR A 161 5.18 -19.05 -41.64
N ALA A 162 4.83 -20.33 -41.52
CA ALA A 162 5.15 -21.38 -42.49
C ALA A 162 4.26 -22.62 -42.24
N THR A 163 3.48 -23.02 -43.24
CA THR A 163 2.98 -24.39 -43.45
C THR A 163 4.17 -25.34 -43.73
N PRO A 164 4.08 -26.69 -43.59
CA PRO A 164 2.89 -27.51 -43.88
C PRO A 164 2.64 -28.80 -43.02
N THR A 165 1.42 -29.34 -43.17
CA THR A 165 1.00 -30.78 -43.17
C THR A 165 1.06 -31.74 -41.96
N VAL A 166 -0.11 -32.40 -41.78
CA VAL A 166 -0.41 -33.81 -41.40
C VAL A 166 -0.71 -34.17 -39.94
N ASN A 167 -1.98 -34.57 -39.74
CA ASN A 167 -2.60 -35.57 -38.85
C ASN A 167 -1.81 -36.21 -37.70
N ALA A 168 -2.42 -36.25 -36.50
CA ALA A 168 -3.13 -37.42 -35.94
C ALA A 168 -3.13 -37.43 -34.39
N GLY A 169 -4.30 -37.67 -33.80
CA GLY A 169 -4.48 -38.66 -32.72
C GLY A 169 -4.19 -38.29 -31.25
N GLN A 170 -5.21 -38.56 -30.43
CA GLN A 170 -5.15 -39.16 -29.09
C GLN A 170 -4.90 -38.30 -27.83
N SER A 171 -6.01 -38.04 -27.13
CA SER A 171 -6.35 -38.47 -25.74
C SER A 171 -5.26 -38.87 -24.73
N LEU A 172 -5.49 -38.40 -23.49
CA LEU A 172 -5.33 -39.07 -22.16
C LEU A 172 -4.32 -38.48 -21.15
N VAL A 173 -4.85 -38.42 -19.92
CA VAL A 173 -4.27 -38.57 -18.56
C VAL A 173 -3.44 -37.47 -17.87
N ASN A 174 -4.05 -36.92 -16.80
CA ASN A 174 -3.66 -36.89 -15.37
C ASN A 174 -2.19 -37.05 -14.94
N VAL A 175 -1.90 -36.49 -13.75
CA VAL A 175 -0.76 -36.67 -12.79
C VAL A 175 0.00 -35.34 -12.62
N SER A 176 0.38 -34.82 -11.45
CA SER A 176 0.17 -35.07 -10.01
C SER A 176 0.80 -33.87 -9.28
N THR A 177 0.39 -33.60 -8.05
CA THR A 177 1.09 -32.72 -7.09
C THR A 177 2.56 -33.10 -6.90
N PRO A 178 3.44 -32.13 -6.53
CA PRO A 178 4.60 -32.43 -5.69
C PRO A 178 4.46 -31.80 -4.28
N PRO A 179 4.84 -32.53 -3.21
CA PRO A 179 5.04 -32.01 -1.87
C PRO A 179 6.51 -31.61 -1.67
N THR A 180 6.80 -30.52 -0.97
CA THR A 180 8.14 -30.36 -0.40
C THR A 180 8.16 -29.48 0.84
N THR A 181 8.25 -30.16 1.98
CA THR A 181 8.82 -29.66 3.24
C THR A 181 10.31 -29.38 3.01
N TYR A 182 10.81 -28.21 3.41
CA TYR A 182 12.25 -27.95 3.52
C TYR A 182 12.57 -27.28 4.85
N SER A 183 13.33 -27.99 5.67
CA SER A 183 13.96 -27.52 6.90
C SER A 183 15.36 -26.98 6.59
N GLY A 184 15.60 -25.71 6.89
CA GLY A 184 16.92 -25.07 6.86
C GLY A 184 16.91 -23.79 7.69
N SER A 185 17.78 -23.70 8.70
CA SER A 185 17.75 -22.65 9.72
C SER A 185 18.37 -21.34 9.23
N ARG A 186 17.53 -20.33 8.99
CA ARG A 186 17.78 -18.89 9.19
C ARG A 186 16.41 -18.25 9.43
N ALA A 187 16.30 -17.43 10.48
CA ALA A 187 15.04 -17.08 11.15
C ALA A 187 13.87 -16.72 10.19
N SER A 188 12.76 -17.39 10.42
CA SER A 188 11.52 -17.37 9.65
C SER A 188 10.76 -16.06 9.89
N SER A 189 10.89 -15.07 8.99
CA SER A 189 10.21 -13.77 9.06
C SER A 189 9.21 -13.55 7.93
N GLN A 190 8.56 -14.61 7.44
CA GLN A 190 7.50 -14.47 6.43
C GLN A 190 6.15 -14.23 7.13
N MET A 191 5.27 -13.44 6.51
CA MET A 191 3.88 -13.31 6.99
C MET A 191 3.18 -14.64 6.79
N LYS A 192 2.34 -14.99 7.76
CA LYS A 192 1.47 -16.16 7.64
C LYS A 192 0.39 -15.79 6.64
N VAL A 193 0.62 -15.99 5.34
CA VAL A 193 -0.47 -15.97 4.35
C VAL A 193 -1.36 -17.17 4.67
N ILE A 194 -2.23 -17.02 5.68
CA ILE A 194 -3.24 -18.02 5.97
C ILE A 194 -4.29 -17.82 4.88
N GLN A 195 -4.28 -18.70 3.87
CA GLN A 195 -5.52 -19.01 3.17
C GLN A 195 -6.40 -19.71 4.19
N SER A 196 -7.22 -18.95 4.91
CA SER A 196 -8.01 -19.50 6.01
C SER A 196 -9.26 -20.21 5.48
N ASN A 197 -9.03 -21.29 4.71
CA ASN A 197 -10.09 -22.17 4.23
C ASN A 197 -10.79 -22.93 5.37
N ASN A 198 -10.38 -22.75 6.63
CA ASN A 198 -10.87 -23.52 7.79
C ASN A 198 -10.96 -22.76 9.12
N LEU A 199 -10.88 -21.43 9.13
CA LEU A 199 -11.21 -20.68 10.34
C LEU A 199 -12.74 -20.58 10.45
N LYS A 200 -13.40 -21.65 10.93
CA LYS A 200 -14.66 -21.48 11.68
C LYS A 200 -14.30 -20.76 12.99
N LEU A 201 -13.99 -19.48 12.89
CA LEU A 201 -13.78 -18.64 14.05
C LEU A 201 -15.13 -18.54 14.75
N PRO A 202 -15.27 -19.01 16.00
CA PRO A 202 -16.49 -18.81 16.73
C PRO A 202 -16.70 -17.29 16.89
N PRO A 203 -17.95 -16.83 16.82
CA PRO A 203 -18.25 -15.44 17.10
C PRO A 203 -17.69 -15.06 18.47
N THR A 204 -16.86 -14.01 18.50
CA THR A 204 -16.12 -13.58 19.69
C THR A 204 -16.38 -12.10 19.90
N ASP A 205 -17.07 -11.77 20.99
CA ASP A 205 -17.38 -10.40 21.37
C ASP A 205 -16.09 -9.61 21.69
N PRO A 206 -15.78 -8.52 20.97
CA PRO A 206 -14.58 -7.71 21.21
C PRO A 206 -14.54 -7.11 22.63
N LEU A 207 -15.69 -6.81 23.23
CA LEU A 207 -15.74 -6.18 24.56
C LEU A 207 -15.22 -7.10 25.68
N VAL A 208 -15.26 -8.42 25.48
CA VAL A 208 -14.70 -9.37 26.44
C VAL A 208 -13.19 -9.20 26.56
N ALA A 209 -12.50 -9.03 25.44
CA ALA A 209 -11.06 -8.80 25.41
C ALA A 209 -10.71 -7.42 26.01
N GLU A 210 -11.45 -6.37 25.65
CA GLU A 210 -11.25 -5.02 26.19
C GLU A 210 -11.40 -4.97 27.73
N ARG A 211 -12.40 -5.67 28.28
CA ARG A 211 -12.62 -5.76 29.75
C ARG A 211 -11.47 -6.40 30.51
N THR A 212 -10.59 -7.15 29.85
CA THR A 212 -9.38 -7.69 30.49
C THR A 212 -8.33 -6.61 30.81
N GLY A 213 -8.44 -5.43 30.18
CA GLY A 213 -7.47 -4.34 30.30
C GLY A 213 -6.13 -4.58 29.60
N LYS A 214 -5.96 -5.71 28.89
CA LYS A 214 -4.73 -6.05 28.16
C LYS A 214 -4.67 -5.48 26.75
N VAL A 215 -5.82 -5.15 26.19
CA VAL A 215 -5.98 -4.57 24.85
C VAL A 215 -6.84 -3.32 24.93
N ARG A 216 -6.72 -2.44 23.93
CA ARG A 216 -7.50 -1.22 23.78
C ARG A 216 -8.00 -1.08 22.35
N ASP A 217 -9.19 -0.52 22.18
CA ASP A 217 -9.70 -0.12 20.88
C ASP A 217 -8.89 1.07 20.34
N VAL A 218 -8.43 0.98 19.09
CA VAL A 218 -7.68 2.04 18.40
C VAL A 218 -8.41 2.58 17.18
N CYS A 219 -9.69 2.23 16.99
CA CYS A 219 -10.51 2.77 15.91
C CYS A 219 -10.53 4.32 15.90
N GLY A 220 -10.54 4.96 17.06
CA GLY A 220 -10.49 6.43 17.18
C GLY A 220 -9.11 7.07 16.98
N GLU A 221 -8.04 6.27 16.83
CA GLU A 221 -6.69 6.78 16.57
C GLU A 221 -6.36 6.87 15.06
N ALA A 222 -7.26 6.35 14.20
CA ALA A 222 -7.09 6.28 12.76
C ALA A 222 -7.98 7.29 12.02
N VAL A 223 -7.49 7.75 10.87
CA VAL A 223 -8.32 8.35 9.81
C VAL A 223 -8.89 7.21 8.96
N TRP A 224 -10.17 7.33 8.60
CA TRP A 224 -10.93 6.26 7.95
C TRP A 224 -11.30 6.62 6.51
N CYS A 225 -11.04 5.71 5.59
CA CYS A 225 -11.32 5.89 4.16
C CYS A 225 -12.08 4.67 3.63
N LEU A 226 -13.24 4.92 3.03
CA LEU A 226 -14.09 3.90 2.41
C LEU A 226 -13.97 4.04 0.89
N SER A 227 -13.90 2.92 0.15
CA SER A 227 -13.87 2.97 -1.33
C SER A 227 -15.10 3.66 -1.91
N SER A 228 -16.26 3.45 -1.28
CA SER A 228 -17.53 4.06 -1.62
C SER A 228 -18.48 3.91 -0.44
N CYS A 229 -19.53 4.73 -0.40
CA CYS A 229 -20.64 4.51 0.51
C CYS A 229 -21.94 5.02 -0.10
N LYS A 230 -23.03 4.35 0.23
CA LYS A 230 -24.36 4.87 -0.01
C LYS A 230 -24.65 6.01 0.96
N VAL A 231 -25.37 7.03 0.50
CA VAL A 231 -25.75 8.18 1.33
C VAL A 231 -26.47 7.71 2.60
N GLY A 232 -25.96 8.11 3.77
CA GLY A 232 -26.51 7.73 5.08
C GLY A 232 -26.07 6.37 5.62
N HIS A 233 -25.18 5.66 4.91
CA HIS A 233 -24.64 4.36 5.30
C HIS A 233 -23.12 4.37 5.14
N GLY A 234 -22.46 5.33 5.78
CA GLY A 234 -21.02 5.60 5.67
C GLY A 234 -20.25 5.17 6.92
N ILE A 235 -19.15 5.88 7.19
CA ILE A 235 -18.24 5.57 8.29
C ILE A 235 -18.90 5.71 9.67
N ASP A 236 -19.80 6.69 9.83
CA ASP A 236 -20.50 6.93 11.09
C ASP A 236 -21.30 5.70 11.52
N GLN A 237 -21.96 5.03 10.57
CA GLN A 237 -22.72 3.81 10.82
C GLN A 237 -21.82 2.60 11.08
N LEU A 238 -20.64 2.54 10.46
CA LEU A 238 -19.67 1.45 10.66
C LEU A 238 -19.03 1.49 12.05
N LEU A 239 -18.82 2.69 12.59
CA LEU A 239 -18.20 2.91 13.91
C LEU A 239 -19.22 3.03 15.05
N ASP A 240 -20.52 3.05 14.74
CA ASP A 240 -21.59 3.03 15.76
C ASP A 240 -21.58 1.68 16.50
N ASN A 241 -21.98 1.71 17.78
CA ASN A 241 -22.11 0.51 18.59
C ASN A 241 -23.41 -0.26 18.31
N ARG A 242 -24.36 0.36 17.61
CA ARG A 242 -25.65 -0.26 17.31
C ARG A 242 -25.57 -1.08 16.02
N LEU A 243 -25.85 -2.38 16.15
CA LEU A 243 -25.72 -3.37 15.07
C LEU A 243 -26.89 -3.37 14.07
N ASP A 244 -27.91 -2.54 14.30
CA ASP A 244 -28.98 -2.25 13.33
C ASP A 244 -28.47 -1.34 12.19
N LEU A 245 -27.43 -0.54 12.45
CA LEU A 245 -26.74 0.28 11.47
C LEU A 245 -25.65 -0.50 10.73
N PHE A 246 -25.28 0.00 9.56
CA PHE A 246 -24.23 -0.59 8.74
C PHE A 246 -23.66 0.43 7.76
N TRP A 247 -22.38 0.26 7.43
CA TRP A 247 -21.85 0.79 6.18
C TRP A 247 -22.36 -0.04 5.01
N GLN A 248 -22.78 0.64 3.94
CA GLN A 248 -23.13 0.03 2.67
C GLN A 248 -22.24 0.60 1.58
N SER A 249 -21.49 -0.25 0.88
CA SER A 249 -20.75 0.16 -0.31
C SER A 249 -21.69 0.55 -1.46
N ASP A 250 -21.21 1.35 -2.39
CA ASP A 250 -21.92 1.71 -3.63
C ASP A 250 -20.91 1.95 -4.75
N GLY A 251 -20.30 0.87 -5.25
CA GLY A 251 -19.18 0.97 -6.18
C GLY A 251 -18.73 -0.36 -6.78
N PRO A 252 -17.64 -0.35 -7.58
CA PRO A 252 -17.04 -1.59 -8.08
C PRO A 252 -16.28 -2.34 -6.97
N GLN A 253 -16.32 -3.67 -7.01
CA GLN A 253 -15.44 -4.51 -6.20
C GLN A 253 -13.97 -4.41 -6.67
N PRO A 254 -12.98 -4.58 -5.78
CA PRO A 254 -13.14 -4.84 -4.35
C PRO A 254 -13.55 -3.59 -3.57
N HIS A 255 -14.42 -3.76 -2.57
CA HIS A 255 -14.77 -2.69 -1.65
C HIS A 255 -13.68 -2.58 -0.58
N LEU A 256 -13.33 -1.37 -0.17
CA LEU A 256 -12.19 -1.13 0.72
C LEU A 256 -12.62 -0.37 1.97
N VAL A 257 -12.11 -0.81 3.12
CA VAL A 257 -12.06 -0.04 4.37
C VAL A 257 -10.59 0.16 4.70
N THR A 258 -10.12 1.40 4.72
CA THR A 258 -8.72 1.74 5.00
C THR A 258 -8.64 2.58 6.27
N MET A 259 -7.70 2.23 7.14
CA MET A 259 -7.41 2.91 8.39
C MET A 259 -5.97 3.42 8.32
N LEU A 260 -5.81 4.74 8.43
CA LEU A 260 -4.52 5.42 8.41
C LEU A 260 -4.21 5.92 9.83
N PHE A 261 -3.21 5.31 10.47
CA PHE A 261 -2.79 5.70 11.81
C PHE A 261 -1.79 6.87 11.73
N ASN A 262 -1.94 7.85 12.62
CA ASN A 262 -1.03 8.99 12.72
C ASN A 262 0.38 8.63 13.24
N ARG A 263 0.55 7.42 13.76
CA ARG A 263 1.80 6.84 14.23
C ARG A 263 1.78 5.34 13.92
N ARG A 264 2.95 4.74 13.77
CA ARG A 264 3.05 3.29 13.57
C ARG A 264 2.48 2.57 14.78
N THR A 265 1.32 1.95 14.59
CA THR A 265 0.48 1.44 15.68
C THR A 265 0.54 -0.07 15.72
N TRP A 266 0.74 -0.62 16.91
CA TRP A 266 0.65 -2.07 17.14
C TRP A 266 -0.81 -2.50 17.08
N LEU A 267 -1.10 -3.52 16.28
CA LEU A 267 -2.42 -4.10 16.10
C LEU A 267 -2.33 -5.60 16.41
N SER A 268 -3.21 -6.10 17.27
CA SER A 268 -3.28 -7.53 17.60
C SER A 268 -4.44 -8.22 16.90
N ASP A 269 -5.58 -7.55 16.78
CA ASP A 269 -6.83 -8.17 16.33
C ASP A 269 -7.72 -7.17 15.61
N LEU A 270 -8.33 -7.63 14.52
CA LEU A 270 -9.43 -6.97 13.82
C LEU A 270 -10.72 -7.75 14.11
N TYR A 271 -11.80 -7.05 14.44
CA TYR A 271 -13.13 -7.65 14.58
C TYR A 271 -14.10 -7.03 13.59
N LEU A 272 -14.87 -7.88 12.93
CA LEU A 272 -15.92 -7.48 11.98
C LEU A 272 -17.23 -8.15 12.37
N TYR A 273 -18.32 -7.39 12.42
CA TYR A 273 -19.65 -7.94 12.61
C TYR A 273 -20.35 -8.18 11.28
N PHE A 274 -20.79 -9.43 11.07
CA PHE A 274 -21.60 -9.84 9.92
C PHE A 274 -22.86 -10.55 10.39
N ASP A 275 -23.94 -10.44 9.62
CA ASP A 275 -25.16 -11.21 9.85
C ASP A 275 -25.73 -11.71 8.52
N TYR A 276 -25.36 -12.93 8.14
CA TYR A 276 -25.79 -13.51 6.87
C TYR A 276 -27.31 -13.61 6.74
N GLN A 277 -28.03 -13.83 7.84
CA GLN A 277 -29.48 -13.98 7.80
C GLN A 277 -30.17 -12.64 7.52
N LEU A 278 -29.57 -11.55 7.98
CA LEU A 278 -30.11 -10.21 7.81
C LEU A 278 -29.64 -9.53 6.52
N ASP A 279 -28.40 -9.79 6.10
CA ASP A 279 -27.76 -9.10 4.97
C ASP A 279 -27.75 -9.92 3.68
N GLU A 280 -27.97 -11.23 3.74
CA GLU A 280 -28.05 -12.13 2.57
C GLU A 280 -26.88 -11.90 1.58
N SER A 281 -27.19 -11.40 0.37
CA SER A 281 -26.23 -11.09 -0.69
C SER A 281 -25.25 -9.96 -0.36
N TYR A 282 -25.54 -9.08 0.61
CA TYR A 282 -24.64 -8.02 1.05
C TYR A 282 -23.51 -8.52 1.97
N THR A 283 -23.55 -9.79 2.38
CA THR A 283 -22.59 -10.37 3.32
C THR A 283 -21.28 -10.76 2.63
N PRO A 284 -20.11 -10.25 3.06
CA PRO A 284 -18.81 -10.68 2.53
C PRO A 284 -18.61 -12.19 2.58
N SER A 285 -18.15 -12.78 1.47
CA SER A 285 -17.73 -14.19 1.39
C SER A 285 -16.21 -14.33 1.35
N ARG A 286 -15.50 -13.33 0.82
CA ARG A 286 -14.04 -13.33 0.73
C ARG A 286 -13.48 -11.92 0.93
N LEU A 287 -12.55 -11.78 1.86
CA LEU A 287 -11.80 -10.54 2.07
C LEU A 287 -10.34 -10.81 2.36
N SER A 288 -9.49 -9.80 2.14
CA SER A 288 -8.11 -9.79 2.63
C SER A 288 -7.90 -8.63 3.58
N VAL A 289 -7.08 -8.86 4.61
CA VAL A 289 -6.57 -7.82 5.49
C VAL A 289 -5.12 -7.57 5.13
N ARG A 290 -4.79 -6.30 4.91
CA ARG A 290 -3.50 -5.84 4.41
C ARG A 290 -2.90 -4.81 5.35
N CYS A 291 -1.58 -4.84 5.48
CA CYS A 291 -0.84 -3.86 6.26
C CYS A 291 0.33 -3.28 5.47
N GLY A 292 0.66 -2.03 5.73
CA GLY A 292 1.77 -1.32 5.09
C GLY A 292 2.23 -0.11 5.89
N ASP A 293 3.34 0.48 5.45
CA ASP A 293 3.70 1.81 5.92
C ASP A 293 2.98 2.89 5.09
N GLU A 294 2.52 2.52 3.89
CA GLU A 294 1.77 3.38 2.98
C GLU A 294 0.62 2.63 2.29
N PRO A 295 -0.37 3.35 1.75
CA PRO A 295 -1.43 2.73 0.97
C PRO A 295 -0.95 2.03 -0.32
N ARG A 296 0.28 2.32 -0.77
CA ARG A 296 0.86 1.78 -2.01
C ARG A 296 1.70 0.52 -1.79
N ASP A 297 2.11 0.24 -0.57
CA ASP A 297 3.00 -0.88 -0.24
C ASP A 297 2.34 -1.88 0.72
N LEU A 298 1.03 -2.00 0.60
CA LEU A 298 0.24 -2.94 1.38
C LEU A 298 0.57 -4.37 1.00
N PHE A 299 0.79 -5.21 2.01
CA PHE A 299 0.95 -6.66 1.86
C PHE A 299 -0.23 -7.37 2.52
N ASP A 300 -0.75 -8.42 1.88
CA ASP A 300 -1.79 -9.26 2.46
C ASP A 300 -1.25 -9.97 3.72
N VAL A 301 -1.79 -9.62 4.88
CA VAL A 301 -1.51 -10.26 6.16
C VAL A 301 -2.24 -11.59 6.22
N VAL A 302 -3.52 -11.58 5.87
CA VAL A 302 -4.40 -12.73 5.97
C VAL A 302 -5.55 -12.60 4.99
N GLU A 303 -5.87 -13.71 4.34
CA GLU A 303 -7.05 -13.83 3.50
C GLU A 303 -8.09 -14.71 4.19
N VAL A 304 -9.32 -14.21 4.25
CA VAL A 304 -10.42 -14.85 4.98
C VAL A 304 -11.58 -15.15 4.04
N MET A 305 -12.07 -16.38 4.13
CA MET A 305 -13.31 -16.80 3.50
C MET A 305 -14.35 -17.10 4.56
N PHE A 306 -15.48 -16.41 4.47
CA PHE A 306 -16.63 -16.62 5.34
C PHE A 306 -17.66 -17.53 4.67
N ARG A 307 -18.33 -18.35 5.47
CA ARG A 307 -19.45 -19.20 5.05
C ARG A 307 -20.64 -18.91 5.95
N GLU A 308 -21.55 -18.07 5.45
CA GLU A 308 -22.75 -17.65 6.16
C GLU A 308 -22.46 -17.13 7.59
N PRO A 309 -21.55 -16.12 7.73
CA PRO A 309 -21.10 -15.64 9.02
C PRO A 309 -22.23 -14.96 9.81
N VAL A 310 -22.29 -15.19 11.13
CA VAL A 310 -23.21 -14.51 12.05
C VAL A 310 -22.46 -14.09 13.32
N GLY A 311 -22.51 -12.81 13.67
CA GLY A 311 -21.88 -12.23 14.85
C GLY A 311 -20.50 -11.60 14.61
N TRP A 312 -19.79 -11.31 15.70
CA TRP A 312 -18.44 -10.73 15.68
C TRP A 312 -17.37 -11.76 15.31
N HIS A 313 -16.64 -11.56 14.23
CA HIS A 313 -15.55 -12.44 13.79
C HIS A 313 -14.20 -11.79 14.09
N ARG A 314 -13.37 -12.48 14.87
CA ARG A 314 -12.01 -12.06 15.23
C ARG A 314 -11.00 -12.54 14.21
N ILE A 315 -10.25 -11.63 13.60
CA ILE A 315 -9.16 -11.88 12.67
C ILE A 315 -7.85 -11.47 13.36
N PRO A 316 -7.00 -12.44 13.77
CA PRO A 316 -5.69 -12.13 14.36
C PRO A 316 -4.77 -11.41 13.37
N LEU A 317 -4.14 -10.33 13.83
CA LEU A 317 -3.15 -9.54 13.09
C LEU A 317 -1.76 -9.87 13.66
N GLU A 318 -1.29 -11.07 13.36
CA GLU A 318 -0.04 -11.61 13.91
C GLU A 318 0.92 -12.14 12.84
N TRP A 319 2.22 -12.05 13.13
CA TRP A 319 3.29 -12.71 12.37
C TRP A 319 3.32 -14.22 12.63
N MET A 320 4.14 -14.97 11.87
CA MET A 320 4.30 -16.41 12.09
C MET A 320 4.81 -16.77 13.50
N ASP A 321 5.52 -15.86 14.16
CA ASP A 321 5.99 -16.00 15.53
C ASP A 321 4.99 -15.46 16.58
N GLN A 322 3.73 -15.24 16.19
CA GLN A 322 2.63 -14.77 17.05
C GLN A 322 2.83 -13.34 17.61
N GLN A 323 3.75 -12.58 17.02
CA GLN A 323 3.93 -11.16 17.35
C GLN A 323 2.83 -10.33 16.68
N PRO A 324 2.30 -9.28 17.33
CA PRO A 324 1.35 -8.36 16.70
C PRO A 324 1.98 -7.61 15.52
N VAL A 325 1.14 -7.13 14.61
CA VAL A 325 1.58 -6.33 13.46
C VAL A 325 1.70 -4.85 13.85
N LYS A 326 2.78 -4.17 13.44
CA LYS A 326 2.99 -2.73 13.67
C LYS A 326 2.96 -1.94 12.38
N THR A 327 1.92 -1.15 12.12
CA THR A 327 1.67 -0.61 10.78
C THR A 327 1.18 0.84 10.83
N PHE A 328 1.36 1.59 9.74
CA PHE A 328 0.69 2.87 9.53
C PHE A 328 -0.66 2.71 8.83
N VAL A 329 -0.80 1.70 7.97
CA VAL A 329 -2.00 1.50 7.16
C VAL A 329 -2.52 0.08 7.37
N LEU A 330 -3.77 -0.03 7.83
CA LEU A 330 -4.54 -1.27 7.80
C LEU A 330 -5.61 -1.13 6.72
N GLN A 331 -5.69 -2.05 5.78
CA GLN A 331 -6.73 -2.07 4.74
C GLN A 331 -7.45 -3.41 4.73
N ILE A 332 -8.77 -3.36 4.65
CA ILE A 332 -9.64 -4.51 4.48
C ILE A 332 -10.22 -4.43 3.09
N ALA A 333 -9.94 -5.43 2.26
CA ALA A 333 -10.39 -5.49 0.87
C ALA A 333 -11.39 -6.63 0.71
N MET A 334 -12.67 -6.30 0.48
CA MET A 334 -13.74 -7.27 0.24
C MET A 334 -13.82 -7.57 -1.25
N PHE A 335 -13.42 -8.78 -1.63
CA PHE A 335 -13.35 -9.21 -3.03
C PHE A 335 -14.67 -9.74 -3.57
N SER A 336 -15.44 -10.43 -2.73
CA SER A 336 -16.72 -11.01 -3.12
C SER A 336 -17.66 -11.14 -1.95
N ASN A 337 -18.96 -11.12 -2.27
CA ASN A 337 -20.04 -11.34 -1.31
C ASN A 337 -20.72 -12.69 -1.57
N HIS A 338 -21.60 -13.11 -0.66
CA HIS A 338 -22.43 -14.28 -0.87
C HIS A 338 -23.44 -14.01 -2.00
N GLN A 339 -23.94 -15.08 -2.63
CA GLN A 339 -24.97 -15.00 -3.68
C GLN A 339 -24.61 -14.04 -4.85
N ASN A 340 -23.31 -13.80 -5.08
CA ASN A 340 -22.80 -12.81 -6.04
C ASN A 340 -23.35 -11.39 -5.83
N GLY A 341 -23.59 -11.00 -4.58
CA GLY A 341 -23.99 -9.64 -4.26
C GLY A 341 -22.96 -8.61 -4.71
N ARG A 342 -23.46 -7.47 -5.19
CA ARG A 342 -22.65 -6.38 -5.72
C ARG A 342 -22.04 -5.54 -4.61
N ASP A 343 -22.87 -5.09 -3.67
CA ASP A 343 -22.50 -4.20 -2.58
C ASP A 343 -22.43 -4.93 -1.25
N THR A 344 -21.72 -4.35 -0.29
CA THR A 344 -21.35 -4.97 0.99
C THR A 344 -21.96 -4.25 2.17
N HIS A 345 -22.42 -5.00 3.17
CA HIS A 345 -22.75 -4.48 4.49
C HIS A 345 -21.71 -4.89 5.53
N ILE A 346 -21.27 -3.92 6.34
CA ILE A 346 -20.53 -4.18 7.58
C ILE A 346 -21.21 -3.40 8.70
N ARG A 347 -21.68 -4.12 9.72
CA ARG A 347 -22.48 -3.56 10.83
C ARG A 347 -21.66 -3.07 12.01
N GLY A 348 -20.38 -3.44 12.05
CA GLY A 348 -19.50 -3.04 13.13
C GLY A 348 -18.06 -3.45 12.86
N ILE A 349 -17.14 -2.62 13.31
CA ILE A 349 -15.71 -2.87 13.26
C ILE A 349 -15.03 -2.44 14.57
N ARG A 350 -14.07 -3.24 15.02
CA ARG A 350 -13.18 -2.91 16.14
C ARG A 350 -11.76 -3.31 15.77
N VAL A 351 -10.79 -2.51 16.18
CA VAL A 351 -9.36 -2.85 16.01
C VAL A 351 -8.68 -2.71 17.34
N HIS A 352 -8.03 -3.78 17.79
CA HIS A 352 -7.37 -3.83 19.08
C HIS A 352 -5.87 -3.66 18.94
N SER A 353 -5.32 -2.90 19.87
CA SER A 353 -3.89 -2.75 20.12
C SER A 353 -3.58 -3.29 21.52
N PRO A 354 -2.47 -4.02 21.72
CA PRO A 354 -2.01 -4.35 23.05
C PRO A 354 -1.72 -3.09 23.88
N VAL A 355 -2.08 -3.10 25.16
CA VAL A 355 -1.76 -1.99 26.08
C VAL A 355 -0.28 -2.00 26.45
N GLU A 356 0.28 -3.19 26.63
CA GLU A 356 1.72 -3.38 26.90
C GLU A 356 2.43 -3.94 25.67
N ASN A 357 3.50 -3.26 25.25
CA ASN A 357 4.27 -3.61 24.05
C ASN A 357 5.71 -4.05 24.36
N ARG A 358 6.00 -4.39 25.63
CA ARG A 358 7.36 -4.78 26.05
C ARG A 358 7.74 -6.11 25.43
N GLY A 359 8.88 -6.14 24.73
CA GLY A 359 9.44 -7.36 24.16
C GLY A 359 8.91 -7.70 22.76
N PHE A 360 8.02 -6.87 22.18
CA PHE A 360 7.67 -7.02 20.77
C PHE A 360 8.83 -6.63 19.87
N LYS A 361 9.02 -7.40 18.80
CA LYS A 361 10.05 -7.14 17.80
C LYS A 361 9.49 -6.22 16.74
N ASP A 362 10.11 -5.06 16.58
CA ASP A 362 9.76 -4.14 15.50
C ASP A 362 10.36 -4.66 14.20
N TYR A 363 9.55 -5.35 13.41
CA TYR A 363 9.94 -5.80 12.08
C TYR A 363 9.93 -4.59 11.13
N GLU A 364 11.00 -4.38 10.36
CA GLU A 364 11.00 -3.40 9.28
C GLU A 364 10.30 -3.96 8.03
N TRP A 365 9.47 -3.12 7.40
CA TRP A 365 8.83 -3.41 6.11
C TRP A 365 9.87 -3.18 5.00
N PRO A 366 10.88 -4.05 4.84
CA PRO A 366 10.97 -4.81 3.59
C PRO A 366 11.79 -6.12 3.70
N LEU A 367 11.77 -6.86 4.82
CA LEU A 367 12.45 -8.17 4.85
C LEU A 367 11.85 -9.22 3.86
N LEU A 368 10.73 -8.90 3.21
CA LEU A 368 10.18 -9.62 2.05
C LEU A 368 10.58 -9.04 0.67
N LYS A 369 11.26 -7.89 0.58
CA LYS A 369 11.72 -7.29 -0.69
C LYS A 369 13.09 -7.81 -1.15
N ALA A 370 13.76 -8.65 -0.35
CA ALA A 370 14.99 -9.31 -0.78
C ALA A 370 14.64 -10.47 -1.72
N LYS A 371 14.91 -10.29 -3.03
CA LYS A 371 15.16 -11.45 -3.91
C LYS A 371 16.28 -12.27 -3.27
N PRO A 372 16.23 -13.62 -3.29
CA PRO A 372 17.40 -14.40 -2.93
C PRO A 372 18.53 -14.01 -3.89
N GLU A 373 19.54 -13.31 -3.38
CA GLU A 373 20.80 -13.15 -4.09
C GLU A 373 21.37 -14.55 -4.30
N SER A 374 21.52 -14.93 -5.57
CA SER A 374 22.31 -16.10 -5.95
C SER A 374 23.72 -15.90 -5.41
N SER A 375 24.08 -16.66 -4.38
CA SER A 375 25.45 -16.77 -3.92
C SER A 375 26.25 -17.56 -4.96
N ASP A 376 26.99 -16.88 -5.82
CA ASP A 376 28.20 -17.41 -6.43
C ASP A 376 29.35 -16.46 -6.05
N PRO A 377 30.33 -16.89 -5.24
CA PRO A 377 31.52 -16.08 -5.00
C PRO A 377 32.51 -16.26 -6.15
N LEU A 378 33.00 -15.13 -6.65
CA LEU A 378 34.11 -15.00 -7.59
C LEU A 378 35.36 -15.78 -7.13
N SER A 379 35.98 -16.51 -8.04
CA SER A 379 37.40 -16.30 -8.38
C SER A 379 37.72 -16.82 -9.78
N LYS A 380 37.78 -15.92 -10.76
CA LYS A 380 38.65 -16.09 -11.92
C LYS A 380 40.01 -15.54 -11.52
N ASP A 381 41.01 -16.41 -11.55
CA ASP A 381 42.39 -16.16 -11.97
C ASP A 381 43.29 -17.16 -11.24
N ASP A 382 43.56 -18.29 -11.89
CA ASP A 382 44.89 -18.90 -11.85
C ASP A 382 45.12 -19.76 -13.11
N PHE A 383 46.05 -19.26 -13.91
CA PHE A 383 47.05 -19.95 -14.73
C PHE A 383 46.68 -20.80 -15.97
N PHE A 384 47.18 -20.28 -17.10
CA PHE A 384 47.57 -20.97 -18.34
C PHE A 384 48.46 -22.21 -18.07
N GLN A 385 48.20 -23.32 -18.77
CA GLN A 385 49.15 -23.91 -19.75
C GLN A 385 48.59 -25.10 -20.53
N ASP A 386 48.54 -24.91 -21.86
CA ASP A 386 48.93 -25.79 -22.96
C ASP A 386 48.67 -27.31 -22.98
N LYS A 387 47.90 -27.68 -24.02
CA LYS A 387 48.20 -28.63 -25.13
C LYS A 387 48.51 -30.12 -24.87
N GLU A 388 47.55 -30.91 -25.33
CA GLU A 388 47.67 -32.04 -26.29
C GLU A 388 48.27 -33.41 -25.85
N PRO A 389 47.94 -34.50 -26.58
CA PRO A 389 47.55 -35.76 -25.96
C PRO A 389 48.47 -36.95 -26.30
N SER A 390 48.08 -38.13 -25.82
CA SER A 390 48.24 -39.47 -26.44
C SER A 390 49.14 -40.50 -25.75
N VAL A 391 48.59 -41.73 -25.69
CA VAL A 391 49.22 -43.06 -25.92
C VAL A 391 49.79 -43.86 -24.73
N MET A 392 49.12 -45.02 -24.52
CA MET A 392 49.61 -46.36 -24.10
C MET A 392 50.34 -46.52 -22.75
N SER A 393 50.37 -47.67 -22.06
CA SER A 393 49.62 -48.93 -22.00
C SER A 393 50.28 -49.76 -20.87
N PHE A 394 49.56 -50.76 -20.34
CA PHE A 394 50.01 -51.94 -19.55
C PHE A 394 50.65 -51.76 -18.16
N ASP A 395 50.02 -52.37 -17.14
CA ASP A 395 50.46 -53.65 -16.53
C ASP A 395 49.33 -54.20 -15.63
N VAL A 396 48.77 -55.39 -15.88
CA VAL A 396 49.20 -56.73 -15.42
C VAL A 396 49.06 -56.93 -13.89
N ARG A 397 47.88 -57.39 -13.44
CA ARG A 397 47.64 -58.76 -12.94
C ARG A 397 46.16 -59.01 -12.64
#